data_AF-A0A225V6J2-F1
#
_entry.id   AF-A0A225V6J2-F1
#
_cell.length_a   1.000
_cell.length_b   1.000
_cell.length_c   1.000
_cell.angle_alpha   90.00
_cell.angle_beta   90.00
_cell.angle_gamma   90.00
#
_symmetry.space_group_name_H-M   'P 1'
#
loop_
_entity.id
_entity.type
_entity.pdbx_description
1 polymer ?
#
loop_
_entity_poly.entity_id
_entity_poly.type
_entity_poly.pdbx_seq_one_letter_code
_entity_poly.pdbx_strand_id
1 'polypeptide(L)'
;QGIDHVSNRLKAALEERNLTYSQDKWKSFWEYFKPTWLDRFPPTLWNVRGVNRQIVNRTNNPLERYNRELNNEFATRRPNVQTFVSVIEQHAHCYGTLLQDVARGRARPPIHGVYYTPPEFSL
;
A
#
# COMPACT_ATOMS: atom_id res chain seq x y z
N GLN A 1 4.52 -14.20 -25.05
CA GLN A 1 4.68 -15.09 -23.88
C GLN A 1 3.92 -14.60 -22.65
N GLY A 2 4.21 -13.43 -22.06
CA GLY A 2 3.47 -12.95 -20.87
C GLY A 2 2.00 -12.53 -21.13
N ILE A 3 1.75 -11.78 -22.21
CA ILE A 3 0.39 -11.34 -22.58
C ILE A 3 -0.51 -12.50 -22.97
N ASP A 4 0.03 -13.51 -23.67
CA ASP A 4 -0.71 -14.73 -24.04
C ASP A 4 -1.13 -15.52 -22.79
N HIS A 5 -0.22 -15.64 -21.81
CA HIS A 5 -0.52 -16.28 -20.53
C HIS A 5 -1.65 -15.56 -19.78
N VAL A 6 -1.58 -14.24 -19.67
CA VAL A 6 -2.64 -13.43 -19.03
C VAL A 6 -3.97 -13.57 -19.79
N SER A 7 -3.92 -13.57 -21.12
CA SER A 7 -5.12 -13.73 -21.96
C SER A 7 -5.78 -15.09 -21.76
N ASN A 8 -5.00 -16.17 -21.68
CA ASN A 8 -5.51 -17.52 -21.43
C ASN A 8 -6.10 -17.66 -20.02
N ARG A 9 -5.44 -17.09 -19.00
CA ARG A 9 -5.98 -17.06 -17.63
C ARG A 9 -7.26 -16.26 -17.53
N LEU A 10 -7.35 -15.12 -18.22
CA LEU A 10 -8.56 -14.31 -18.25
C LEU A 10 -9.73 -15.08 -18.87
N LYS A 11 -9.49 -15.78 -19.99
CA LYS A 11 -10.52 -16.63 -20.63
C LYS A 11 -11.02 -17.72 -19.68
N ALA A 12 -10.12 -18.44 -19.03
CA ALA A 12 -10.48 -19.47 -18.05
C ALA A 12 -11.30 -18.90 -16.88
N ALA A 13 -10.90 -17.74 -16.33
CA ALA A 13 -11.63 -17.09 -15.23
C ALA A 13 -13.02 -16.55 -15.66
N LEU A 14 -13.19 -16.21 -16.93
CA LEU A 14 -14.49 -15.80 -17.48
C LEU A 14 -15.41 -17.01 -17.68
N GLU A 15 -14.87 -18.14 -18.13
CA GLU A 15 -15.60 -19.42 -18.25
C GLU A 15 -16.13 -19.88 -16.88
N GLU A 16 -15.31 -19.85 -15.82
CA GLU A 16 -15.74 -20.15 -14.44
C GLU A 16 -16.89 -19.27 -13.94
N ARG A 17 -16.98 -18.04 -14.47
CA ARG A 17 -17.97 -17.03 -14.08
C ARG A 17 -19.15 -16.94 -15.05
N ASN A 18 -19.25 -17.81 -16.05
CA ASN A 18 -20.24 -17.73 -17.13
C ASN A 18 -20.28 -16.35 -17.82
N LEU A 19 -19.12 -15.73 -18.01
CA LEU A 19 -18.97 -14.46 -18.71
C LEU A 19 -18.33 -14.67 -20.08
N THR A 20 -18.82 -13.95 -21.09
CA THR A 20 -18.28 -14.06 -22.45
C THR A 20 -17.02 -13.21 -22.62
N TYR A 21 -15.98 -13.79 -23.19
CA TYR A 21 -14.80 -13.05 -23.62
C TYR A 21 -15.14 -12.05 -24.73
N SER A 22 -14.71 -10.79 -24.58
CA SER A 22 -14.86 -9.74 -25.59
C SER A 22 -13.49 -9.24 -26.02
N GLN A 23 -13.19 -9.45 -27.30
CA GLN A 23 -11.94 -8.99 -27.89
C GLN A 23 -11.85 -7.47 -27.94
N ASP A 24 -12.98 -6.78 -28.17
CA ASP A 24 -13.03 -5.31 -28.18
C ASP A 24 -12.73 -4.72 -26.81
N LYS A 25 -13.35 -5.25 -25.74
CA LYS A 25 -13.05 -4.81 -24.37
C LYS A 25 -11.58 -5.08 -23.99
N TRP A 26 -11.03 -6.21 -24.43
CA TRP A 26 -9.62 -6.53 -24.22
C TRP A 26 -8.70 -5.55 -24.93
N LYS A 27 -9.03 -5.18 -26.17
CA LYS A 27 -8.31 -4.17 -26.93
C LYS A 27 -8.36 -2.80 -26.24
N SER A 28 -9.56 -2.32 -25.88
CA SER A 28 -9.74 -1.04 -25.19
C SER A 28 -9.00 -0.98 -23.85
N PHE A 29 -8.97 -2.09 -23.10
CA PHE A 29 -8.17 -2.19 -21.88
C PHE A 29 -6.69 -1.94 -22.18
N TRP A 30 -6.11 -2.61 -23.18
CA TRP A 30 -4.69 -2.45 -23.48
C TRP A 30 -4.34 -1.09 -24.08
N GLU A 31 -5.23 -0.51 -24.88
CA GLU A 31 -5.09 0.86 -25.41
C GLU A 31 -4.98 1.89 -24.29
N TYR A 32 -5.69 1.69 -23.18
CA TYR A 32 -5.57 2.53 -21.98
C TYR A 32 -4.38 2.13 -21.10
N PHE A 33 -4.23 0.82 -20.83
CA PHE A 33 -3.32 0.30 -19.83
C PHE A 33 -1.87 0.49 -20.25
N LYS A 34 -1.51 0.23 -21.52
CA LYS A 34 -0.11 0.30 -21.96
C LYS A 34 0.48 1.72 -21.84
N PRO A 35 -0.14 2.79 -22.39
CA PRO A 35 0.40 4.14 -22.23
C PRO A 35 0.46 4.61 -20.77
N THR A 36 -0.58 4.28 -20.00
CA THR A 36 -0.70 4.74 -18.61
C THR A 36 0.25 4.01 -17.68
N TRP A 37 0.35 2.70 -17.84
CA TRP A 37 0.98 1.85 -16.85
C TRP A 37 2.31 1.29 -17.37
N LEU A 38 2.44 0.87 -18.63
CA LEU A 38 3.73 0.36 -19.11
C LEU A 38 4.69 1.46 -19.55
N ASP A 39 4.19 2.57 -20.10
CA ASP A 39 5.04 3.63 -20.64
C ASP A 39 5.30 4.73 -19.60
N ARG A 40 4.26 5.27 -18.95
CA ARG A 40 4.42 6.33 -17.92
C ARG A 40 4.99 5.82 -16.60
N PHE A 41 4.71 4.56 -16.23
CA PHE A 41 5.17 3.96 -14.98
C PHE A 41 5.87 2.62 -15.26
N PRO A 42 7.09 2.61 -15.81
CA PRO A 42 7.69 1.38 -16.35
C PRO A 42 7.67 0.21 -15.33
N PRO A 43 7.49 -1.04 -15.78
CA PRO A 43 7.41 -2.22 -14.90
C PRO A 43 8.60 -2.41 -13.94
N THR A 44 9.74 -1.80 -14.26
CA THR A 44 10.91 -1.74 -13.37
C THR A 44 10.62 -1.01 -12.06
N LEU A 45 9.68 -0.07 -12.04
CA LEU A 45 9.21 0.63 -10.85
C LEU A 45 8.16 -0.18 -10.07
N TRP A 46 7.55 -1.18 -10.70
CA TRP A 46 6.52 -2.02 -10.07
C TRP A 46 7.13 -3.18 -9.31
N ASN A 47 8.32 -3.60 -9.75
CA ASN A 47 9.00 -4.71 -9.14
C ASN A 47 9.68 -4.25 -7.85
N VAL A 48 9.06 -4.59 -6.73
CA VAL A 48 9.63 -4.44 -5.39
C VAL A 48 10.75 -5.45 -5.09
N ARG A 49 11.25 -6.20 -6.10
CA ARG A 49 12.47 -7.01 -5.95
C ARG A 49 13.62 -6.14 -5.45
N GLY A 50 14.13 -6.45 -4.27
CA GLY A 50 15.18 -5.69 -3.59
C GLY A 50 14.66 -4.74 -2.51
N VAL A 51 13.36 -4.43 -2.50
CA VAL A 51 12.70 -3.82 -1.35
C VAL A 51 12.47 -4.92 -0.32
N ASN A 52 12.89 -4.68 0.92
CA ASN A 52 12.71 -5.65 2.00
C ASN A 52 11.23 -6.04 2.09
N ARG A 53 10.92 -7.35 1.97
CA ARG A 53 9.54 -7.89 1.99
C ARG A 53 8.76 -7.50 3.26
N GLN A 54 9.47 -7.19 4.36
CA GLN A 54 8.90 -6.64 5.60
C GLN A 54 8.32 -5.21 5.43
N ILE A 55 8.80 -4.47 4.43
CA ILE A 55 8.34 -3.12 4.09
C ILE A 55 7.15 -3.19 3.13
N VAL A 56 7.19 -4.08 2.14
CA VAL A 56 6.21 -4.19 1.06
C VAL A 56 4.83 -4.65 1.55
N ASN A 57 4.77 -5.50 2.58
CA ASN A 57 3.51 -6.04 3.10
C ASN A 57 2.74 -5.06 4.03
N ARG A 58 3.13 -3.78 4.03
CA ARG A 58 2.52 -2.74 4.86
C ARG A 58 1.38 -2.08 4.09
N THR A 59 0.25 -2.77 3.99
CA THR A 59 -1.03 -2.25 3.45
C THR A 59 -1.69 -1.17 4.31
N ASN A 60 -1.01 -0.62 5.32
CA ASN A 60 -1.45 0.61 5.97
C ASN A 60 -0.68 1.77 5.33
N ASN A 61 -1.39 2.59 4.54
CA ASN A 61 -0.90 3.87 4.09
C ASN A 61 -0.35 4.63 5.32
N PRO A 62 0.94 5.04 5.34
CA PRO A 62 1.52 5.77 6.45
C PRO A 62 0.69 6.99 6.88
N LEU A 63 0.04 7.65 5.91
CA LEU A 63 -0.83 8.79 6.16
C LEU A 63 -2.12 8.39 6.90
N GLU A 64 -2.75 7.28 6.51
CA GLU A 64 -3.96 6.79 7.19
C GLU A 64 -3.66 6.35 8.63
N ARG A 65 -2.51 5.70 8.82
CA ARG A 65 -2.03 5.35 10.15
C ARG A 65 -1.81 6.59 11.01
N TYR A 66 -1.11 7.60 10.48
CA TYR A 66 -0.88 8.86 11.18
C TYR A 66 -2.18 9.56 11.55
N ASN A 67 -3.11 9.69 10.59
CA ASN A 67 -4.41 10.32 10.84
C ASN A 67 -5.20 9.59 11.93
N ARG A 68 -5.13 8.25 11.96
CA ARG A 68 -5.78 7.46 13.02
C ARG A 68 -5.11 7.67 14.38
N GLU A 69 -3.79 7.64 14.45
CA GLU A 69 -3.04 7.88 15.69
C GLU A 69 -3.34 9.27 16.26
N LEU A 70 -3.26 10.31 15.42
CA LEU A 70 -3.61 11.68 15.79
C LEU A 70 -5.08 11.81 16.25
N ASN A 71 -6.02 11.21 15.52
CA ASN A 71 -7.44 11.26 15.90
C ASN A 71 -7.72 10.57 17.24
N ASN A 72 -6.95 9.54 17.62
CA ASN A 72 -7.10 8.85 18.90
C ASN A 72 -6.61 9.68 20.09
N GLU A 73 -5.79 10.71 19.88
CA GLU A 73 -5.33 11.60 20.95
C GLU A 73 -6.41 12.62 21.37
N PHE A 74 -7.40 12.87 20.51
CA PHE A 74 -8.54 13.72 20.86
C PHE A 74 -9.58 12.95 21.67
N ALA A 75 -9.82 13.37 22.91
CA ALA A 75 -10.86 12.79 23.77
C ALA A 75 -12.29 13.00 23.26
N THR A 76 -12.51 14.02 22.44
CA THR A 76 -13.81 14.34 21.83
C THR A 76 -13.65 14.65 20.35
N ARG A 77 -14.66 14.31 19.54
CA ARG A 77 -14.64 14.54 18.08
C ARG A 77 -14.55 16.02 17.67
N ARG A 78 -14.93 16.93 18.56
CA ARG A 78 -14.96 18.38 18.33
C ARG A 78 -14.40 19.10 19.55
N PRO A 79 -13.07 19.13 19.72
CA PRO A 79 -12.43 19.87 20.80
C PRO A 79 -12.60 21.39 20.60
N ASN A 80 -12.52 22.15 21.68
CA ASN A 80 -12.34 23.60 21.58
C ASN A 80 -10.93 23.93 21.07
N VAL A 81 -10.72 25.17 20.60
CA VAL A 81 -9.45 25.60 19.98
C VAL A 81 -8.26 25.42 20.93
N GLN A 82 -8.41 25.70 22.23
CA GLN A 82 -7.33 25.56 23.20
C GLN A 82 -6.90 24.09 23.34
N THR A 83 -7.85 23.19 23.56
CA THR A 83 -7.59 21.75 23.63
C THR A 83 -7.02 21.22 22.32
N PHE A 84 -7.51 21.72 21.18
CA PHE A 84 -7.02 21.32 19.87
C PHE A 84 -5.54 21.65 19.67
N VAL A 85 -5.15 22.91 19.97
CA VAL A 85 -3.76 23.36 19.85
C VAL A 85 -2.85 22.58 20.81
N SER A 86 -3.26 22.41 22.06
CA SER A 86 -2.47 21.68 23.07
C SER A 86 -2.21 20.23 22.68
N VAL A 87 -3.21 19.51 22.15
CA VAL A 87 -3.03 18.12 21.71
C VAL A 87 -2.10 18.03 20.50
N ILE A 88 -2.24 18.93 19.52
CA ILE A 88 -1.36 18.94 18.34
C ILE A 88 0.09 19.24 18.72
N GLU A 89 0.30 20.21 19.61
CA GLU A 89 1.64 20.56 20.07
C GLU A 89 2.31 19.38 20.78
N GLN A 90 1.58 18.71 21.68
CA GLN A 90 2.05 17.52 22.37
C GLN A 90 2.36 16.38 21.36
N HIS A 91 1.47 16.13 20.41
CA HIS A 91 1.66 15.13 19.36
C HIS A 91 2.95 15.38 18.56
N ALA A 92 3.14 16.62 18.11
CA ALA A 92 4.32 17.03 17.34
C ALA A 92 5.61 16.84 18.15
N HIS A 93 5.58 17.16 19.46
CA HIS A 93 6.72 16.98 20.35
C HIS A 93 7.09 15.50 20.53
N CYS A 94 6.08 14.65 20.77
CA CYS A 94 6.25 13.20 20.84
C CYS A 94 6.81 12.63 19.54
N TYR A 95 6.27 13.06 18.40
CA TYR A 95 6.71 12.61 17.09
C TYR A 95 8.16 13.03 16.78
N GLY A 96 8.53 14.27 17.10
CA GLY A 96 9.91 14.75 16.98
C GLY A 96 10.88 13.92 17.82
N THR A 97 10.49 13.57 19.05
CA THR A 97 11.28 12.70 19.93
C THR A 97 11.44 11.30 19.34
N LEU A 98 10.36 10.71 18.83
CA LEU A 98 10.39 9.42 18.15
C LEU A 98 11.36 9.42 16.96
N LEU A 99 11.32 10.45 16.11
CA LEU A 99 12.24 10.57 14.98
C LEU A 99 13.71 10.64 15.44
N GLN A 100 14.00 11.40 16.50
CA GLN A 100 15.33 11.45 17.08
C GLN A 100 15.75 10.10 17.67
N ASP A 101 14.84 9.37 18.29
CA ASP A 101 15.10 8.04 18.85
C ASP A 101 15.33 6.99 17.77
N VAL A 102 14.60 7.06 16.66
CA VAL A 102 14.85 6.22 15.48
C VAL A 102 16.23 6.55 14.89
N ALA A 103 16.55 7.82 14.69
CA ALA A 103 17.84 8.25 14.15
C ALA A 103 19.02 7.82 15.03
N ARG A 104 18.83 7.79 16.36
CA ARG A 104 19.82 7.36 17.35
C ARG A 104 19.81 5.86 17.65
N GLY A 105 18.96 5.08 16.97
CA GLY A 105 18.82 3.63 17.20
C GLY A 105 18.25 3.25 18.58
N ARG A 106 17.62 4.19 19.29
CA ARG A 106 16.96 3.99 20.59
C ARG A 106 15.53 3.49 20.44
N ALA A 107 14.88 3.78 19.31
CA ALA A 107 13.53 3.32 19.04
C ALA A 107 13.52 1.82 18.69
N ARG A 108 12.62 1.08 19.34
CA ARG A 108 12.38 -0.33 18.98
C ARG A 108 11.39 -0.40 17.83
N PRO A 109 11.67 -1.20 16.79
CA PRO A 109 10.68 -1.44 15.75
C PRO A 109 9.43 -2.11 16.35
N PRO A 110 8.22 -1.77 15.88
CA PRO A 110 7.00 -2.44 16.32
C PRO A 110 7.07 -3.93 16.03
N ILE A 111 6.49 -4.75 16.91
CA ILE A 111 6.34 -6.19 16.65
C ILE A 111 5.34 -6.35 15.50
N HIS A 112 5.79 -6.94 14.41
CA HIS A 112 4.97 -7.19 13.23
C HIS A 112 4.49 -8.65 13.22
N GLY A 113 3.30 -8.88 12.65
CA GLY A 113 2.78 -10.23 12.43
C GLY A 113 3.68 -11.02 11.47
N VAL A 114 3.54 -12.34 11.51
CA VAL A 114 4.31 -13.25 10.65
C VAL A 114 4.00 -12.95 9.18
N TYR A 115 5.05 -12.83 8.36
CA TYR A 115 4.91 -12.64 6.93
C TYR A 115 4.22 -13.86 6.30
N TYR A 116 3.15 -13.62 5.55
CA TYR A 116 2.53 -14.64 4.69
C TYR A 116 3.21 -14.63 3.32
N THR A 117 3.87 -15.74 2.98
CA THR A 117 4.35 -16.00 1.63
C THR A 117 3.31 -16.84 0.90
N PRO A 118 2.69 -16.35 -0.19
CA PRO A 118 1.86 -17.21 -1.04
C PRO A 118 2.70 -18.38 -1.59
N PRO A 119 2.15 -19.60 -1.69
CA PRO A 119 2.89 -20.81 -2.07
C PRO A 119 3.69 -20.68 -3.37
N GLU A 120 3.12 -19.94 -4.33
CA GLU A 120 3.64 -19.67 -5.68
C GLU A 120 4.91 -18.77 -5.74
N PHE A 121 5.35 -18.19 -4.62
CA PHE A 121 6.57 -17.37 -4.53
C PHE A 121 7.62 -17.90 -3.54
N SER A 122 7.45 -19.15 -3.10
CA SER A 122 8.43 -19.87 -2.30
C SER A 122 9.57 -20.32 -3.23
N LEU A 123 10.80 -19.88 -2.97
CA LEU A 123 12.00 -20.39 -3.65
C LEU A 123 12.31 -21.81 -3.19
#